data_AF-A0A2G9UGX8-F1
#
_entry.id   AF-A0A2G9UGX8-F1
#
_cell.length_a   1.000
_cell.length_b   1.000
_cell.length_c   1.000
_cell.angle_alpha   90.00
_cell.angle_beta   90.00
_cell.angle_gamma   90.00
#
_symmetry.space_group_name_H-M   'P 1'
#
loop_
_entity.id
_entity.type
_entity.pdbx_description
1 polymer ?
#
loop_
_entity_poly.entity_id
_entity_poly.type
_entity_poly.pdbx_seq_one_letter_code
_entity_poly.pdbx_strand_id
1 'polypeptide(L)'
;MDRGVSSCWRHGGRTVVEYDFDSIFNHPQVMMRDREAVEKKLRIMVEGGKEKLMVISDFDYTLSRYEDSLGRRCWTTHGVFDNCSKQVDPELSLKLQLLKEKFFPVEFDPKLTLEQKVPFMEEWQVSSHS
;
A
#
# COMPACT_ATOMS: atom_id res chain seq x y z
N MET A 1 21.49 37.92 -22.02
CA MET A 1 22.11 37.48 -23.28
C MET A 1 22.31 35.98 -23.10
N ASP A 2 21.49 35.09 -23.65
CA ASP A 2 21.05 35.00 -25.03
C ASP A 2 19.59 34.51 -25.14
N ARG A 3 18.94 34.83 -26.26
CA ARG A 3 17.51 34.59 -26.52
C ARG A 3 17.32 33.18 -27.09
N GLY A 4 16.30 32.47 -26.62
CA GLY A 4 15.87 31.18 -27.19
C GLY A 4 14.36 31.04 -27.16
N VAL A 5 13.65 31.92 -27.87
CA VAL A 5 12.21 31.75 -28.15
C VAL A 5 12.09 30.65 -29.22
N SER A 6 11.66 29.46 -28.84
CA SER A 6 11.23 28.46 -29.82
C SER A 6 9.77 28.72 -30.19
N SER A 7 9.58 29.40 -31.30
CA SER A 7 8.32 29.45 -32.04
C SER A 7 7.92 28.03 -32.44
N CYS A 8 6.69 27.61 -32.14
CA CYS A 8 6.10 26.45 -32.78
C CYS A 8 4.70 26.80 -33.30
N TRP A 9 4.59 26.74 -34.62
CA TRP A 9 3.40 27.02 -35.40
C TRP A 9 2.28 26.04 -35.04
N ARG A 10 1.05 26.56 -34.87
CA ARG A 10 -0.16 25.72 -34.83
C ARG A 10 -0.49 25.27 -36.24
N HIS A 11 -0.25 23.99 -36.54
CA HIS A 11 -1.02 23.25 -37.54
C HIS A 11 -1.37 21.87 -37.00
N GLY A 12 -2.59 21.42 -37.29
CA GLY A 12 -3.26 20.30 -36.64
C GLY A 12 -2.44 19.01 -36.59
N GLY A 13 -2.07 18.63 -35.37
CA GLY A 13 -1.58 17.32 -34.99
C GLY A 13 -1.74 17.21 -33.48
N ARG A 14 -2.29 16.09 -33.00
CA ARG A 14 -2.27 15.77 -31.56
C ARG A 14 -0.81 15.80 -31.12
N THR A 15 -0.41 16.78 -30.30
CA THR A 15 0.84 16.71 -29.54
C THR A 15 0.74 15.47 -28.66
N VAL A 16 1.48 14.41 -29.01
CA VAL A 16 1.73 13.29 -28.11
C VAL A 16 2.61 13.87 -27.01
N VAL A 17 2.03 14.11 -25.83
CA VAL A 17 2.83 14.42 -24.65
C VAL A 17 3.53 13.12 -24.29
N GLU A 18 4.82 13.06 -24.57
CA GLU A 18 5.64 11.94 -24.16
C GLU A 18 5.86 12.04 -22.66
N TYR A 19 5.19 11.16 -21.91
CA TYR A 19 5.37 11.06 -20.48
C TYR A 19 6.66 10.29 -20.19
N ASP A 20 7.57 10.95 -19.50
CA ASP A 20 8.79 10.37 -18.93
C ASP A 20 8.50 9.89 -17.50
N PHE A 21 8.74 8.59 -17.25
CA PHE A 21 8.54 7.95 -15.96
C PHE A 21 9.86 7.67 -15.21
N ASP A 22 10.99 8.13 -15.73
CA ASP A 22 12.32 7.82 -15.19
C ASP A 22 12.53 8.30 -13.76
N SER A 23 11.90 9.40 -13.36
CA SER A 23 11.93 9.88 -11.97
C SER A 23 11.34 8.87 -10.97
N ILE A 24 10.35 8.08 -11.40
CA ILE A 24 9.74 7.01 -10.59
C ILE A 24 10.55 5.73 -10.76
N PHE A 25 10.85 5.35 -12.00
CA PHE A 25 11.46 4.05 -12.31
C PHE A 25 12.90 3.90 -11.83
N ASN A 26 13.63 5.00 -11.72
CA ASN A 26 15.03 4.98 -11.28
C ASN A 26 15.18 5.20 -9.75
N HIS A 27 14.07 5.31 -9.01
CA HIS A 27 14.13 5.42 -7.55
C HIS A 27 14.63 4.10 -6.92
N PRO A 28 15.61 4.12 -6.00
CA PRO A 28 16.28 2.90 -5.51
C PRO A 28 15.37 1.94 -4.73
N GLN A 29 14.24 2.43 -4.23
CA GLN A 29 13.23 1.61 -3.53
C GLN A 29 12.14 1.06 -4.46
N VAL A 30 12.17 1.39 -5.76
CA VAL A 30 11.19 0.91 -6.74
C VAL A 30 11.75 -0.33 -7.41
N MET A 31 11.11 -1.47 -7.12
CA MET A 31 11.44 -2.76 -7.72
C MET A 31 10.31 -3.19 -8.65
N MET A 32 10.63 -3.48 -9.91
CA MET A 32 9.65 -3.86 -10.92
C MET A 32 10.10 -5.13 -11.64
N ARG A 33 9.19 -6.10 -11.78
CA ARG A 33 9.46 -7.34 -12.53
C ARG A 33 9.53 -7.11 -14.04
N ASP A 34 8.66 -6.24 -14.56
CA ASP A 34 8.50 -5.97 -15.99
C ASP A 34 8.25 -4.46 -16.18
N ARG A 35 9.30 -3.74 -16.57
CA ARG A 35 9.28 -2.27 -16.71
C ARG A 35 8.36 -1.84 -17.85
N GLU A 36 8.42 -2.52 -18.99
CA GLU A 36 7.62 -2.17 -20.19
C GLU A 36 6.12 -2.35 -19.94
N ALA A 37 5.73 -3.44 -19.28
CA ALA A 37 4.32 -3.68 -18.94
C ALA A 37 3.77 -2.64 -17.94
N VAL A 38 4.60 -2.19 -16.98
CA VAL A 38 4.21 -1.12 -16.04
C VAL A 38 4.06 0.21 -16.78
N GLU A 39 5.03 0.57 -17.63
CA GLU A 39 4.98 1.79 -18.43
C GLU A 39 3.73 1.86 -19.31
N LYS A 40 3.38 0.78 -20.00
CA LYS A 40 2.16 0.70 -20.82
C LYS A 40 0.90 0.97 -19.99
N LYS A 41 0.81 0.42 -18.76
CA LYS A 41 -0.34 0.67 -17.87
C LYS A 41 -0.40 2.13 -17.42
N LEU A 42 0.74 2.73 -17.09
CA LEU A 42 0.81 4.15 -16.70
C LEU A 42 0.38 5.06 -17.86
N ARG A 43 0.83 4.79 -19.10
CA ARG A 43 0.38 5.54 -20.28
C ARG A 43 -1.14 5.47 -20.46
N ILE A 44 -1.73 4.28 -20.32
CA ILE A 44 -3.20 4.11 -20.37
C ILE A 44 -3.91 4.94 -19.30
N MET A 45 -3.40 4.94 -18.05
CA MET A 45 -3.98 5.73 -16.96
C MET A 45 -3.92 7.23 -17.25
N VAL A 46 -2.77 7.71 -17.75
CA VAL A 46 -2.57 9.13 -18.08
C VAL A 46 -3.46 9.56 -19.25
N GLU A 47 -3.53 8.78 -20.32
CA GLU A 47 -4.41 9.03 -21.47
C GLU A 47 -5.89 8.99 -21.10
N GLY A 48 -6.26 8.11 -20.17
CA GLY A 48 -7.62 7.99 -19.66
C GLY A 48 -8.09 9.21 -18.87
N GLY A 49 -7.15 9.92 -18.23
CA GLY A 49 -7.43 11.07 -17.39
C GLY A 49 -8.18 10.72 -16.09
N LYS A 50 -8.37 11.73 -15.23
CA LYS A 50 -8.99 11.56 -13.90
C LYS A 50 -10.39 10.94 -13.93
N GLU A 51 -11.16 11.20 -14.99
CA GLU A 51 -12.53 10.69 -15.14
C GLU A 51 -12.60 9.16 -15.30
N LYS A 52 -11.47 8.53 -15.64
CA LYS A 52 -11.33 7.07 -15.78
C LYS A 52 -10.45 6.45 -14.70
N LEU A 53 -10.02 7.23 -13.71
CA LEU A 53 -9.15 6.77 -12.64
C LEU A 53 -9.97 6.46 -11.38
N MET A 54 -9.77 5.26 -10.84
CA MET A 54 -10.28 4.85 -9.53
C MET A 54 -9.12 4.35 -8.69
N VAL A 55 -9.06 4.79 -7.44
CA VAL A 55 -8.06 4.33 -6.46
C VAL A 55 -8.76 3.43 -5.46
N ILE A 56 -8.26 2.19 -5.36
CA ILE A 56 -8.63 1.23 -4.31
C ILE A 56 -7.34 0.92 -3.56
N SER A 57 -7.31 1.17 -2.26
CA SER A 57 -6.12 1.02 -1.42
C SER A 57 -6.47 0.32 -0.13
N ASP A 58 -5.53 -0.49 0.36
CA ASP A 58 -5.49 -0.91 1.75
C ASP A 58 -5.08 0.27 2.65
N PHE A 59 -5.25 0.13 3.97
CA PHE A 59 -4.94 1.17 4.95
C PHE A 59 -3.68 0.85 5.76
N ASP A 60 -3.67 -0.25 6.52
CA ASP A 60 -2.61 -0.55 7.47
C ASP A 60 -1.29 -0.85 6.73
N TYR A 61 -0.24 -0.09 7.07
CA TYR A 61 1.09 -0.16 6.44
C TYR A 61 1.13 0.14 4.94
N THR A 62 0.01 0.59 4.36
CA THR A 62 -0.07 1.11 2.99
C THR A 62 -0.25 2.62 3.01
N LEU A 63 -1.32 3.11 3.62
CA LEU A 63 -1.55 4.55 3.86
C LEU A 63 -1.00 4.98 5.22
N SER A 64 -1.06 4.10 6.23
CA SER A 64 -0.38 4.30 7.51
C SER A 64 1.10 3.91 7.40
N ARG A 65 1.95 4.56 8.20
CA ARG A 65 3.39 4.28 8.20
C ARG A 65 3.66 2.89 8.74
N TYR A 66 4.61 2.19 8.15
CA TYR A 66 5.15 0.95 8.68
C TYR A 66 6.06 1.19 9.89
N GLU A 67 6.98 2.15 9.77
CA GLU A 67 7.94 2.52 10.82
C GLU A 67 8.00 4.03 11.00
N ASP A 68 8.32 4.46 12.22
CA ASP A 68 8.55 5.87 12.54
C ASP A 68 9.98 6.31 12.17
N SER A 69 10.29 7.59 12.39
CA SER A 69 11.61 8.15 12.09
C SER A 69 12.75 7.59 12.96
N LEU A 70 12.42 6.82 14.00
CA LEU A 70 13.38 6.14 14.87
C LEU A 70 13.48 4.64 14.56
N GLY A 71 12.81 4.16 13.50
CA GLY A 71 12.80 2.75 13.10
C GLY A 71 11.90 1.86 13.97
N ARG A 72 10.98 2.44 14.75
CA ARG A 72 10.04 1.67 15.58
C ARG A 72 8.80 1.34 14.76
N ARG A 73 8.33 0.09 14.89
CA ARG A 73 7.09 -0.38 14.25
C ARG A 73 5.89 0.48 14.68
N CYS A 74 5.20 1.07 13.72
CA CYS A 74 3.95 1.76 13.97
C CYS A 74 2.81 0.77 14.22
N TRP A 75 1.76 1.22 14.90
CA TRP A 75 0.59 0.40 15.17
C TRP A 75 -0.30 0.28 13.94
N THR A 76 -0.91 -0.88 13.79
CA THR A 76 -2.07 -1.06 12.91
C THR A 76 -3.31 -0.42 13.55
N THR A 77 -4.41 -0.33 12.79
CA THR A 77 -5.72 0.09 13.30
C THR A 77 -6.11 -0.70 14.54
N HIS A 78 -5.99 -2.03 14.50
CA HIS A 78 -6.19 -2.91 15.66
C HIS A 78 -5.22 -2.62 16.80
N GLY A 79 -3.93 -2.43 16.48
CA GLY A 79 -2.90 -2.15 17.49
C GLY A 79 -3.15 -0.90 18.33
N VAL A 80 -3.83 0.10 17.77
CA VAL A 80 -4.27 1.29 18.53
C VAL A 80 -5.23 0.89 19.65
N PHE A 81 -6.25 0.07 19.35
CA PHE A 81 -7.22 -0.40 20.34
C PHE A 81 -6.61 -1.40 21.32
N ASP A 82 -5.81 -2.35 20.86
CA ASP A 82 -5.09 -3.31 21.70
C ASP A 82 -4.21 -2.62 22.74
N ASN A 83 -3.57 -1.50 22.37
CA ASN A 83 -2.71 -0.78 23.28
C ASN A 83 -3.50 0.11 24.25
N CYS A 84 -4.63 0.67 23.81
CA CYS A 84 -5.55 1.38 24.70
C CYS A 84 -6.18 0.43 25.73
N SER A 85 -6.57 -0.79 25.35
CA SER A 85 -7.19 -1.76 26.26
C SER A 85 -6.31 -2.09 27.47
N LYS A 86 -4.99 -2.09 27.32
CA LYS A 86 -4.04 -2.28 28.45
C LYS A 86 -4.27 -1.31 29.61
N GLN A 87 -4.78 -0.11 29.33
CA GLN A 87 -5.01 0.93 30.34
C GLN A 87 -6.44 0.90 30.90
N VAL A 88 -7.41 0.44 30.11
CA VAL A 88 -8.85 0.55 30.44
C VAL A 88 -9.51 -0.78 30.80
N ASP A 89 -8.97 -1.90 30.29
CA ASP A 89 -9.51 -3.25 30.46
C ASP A 89 -8.39 -4.30 30.32
N PRO A 90 -7.72 -4.66 31.43
CA PRO A 90 -6.63 -5.65 31.43
C PRO A 90 -7.08 -7.06 31.02
N GLU A 91 -8.34 -7.44 31.28
CA GLU A 91 -8.86 -8.75 30.92
C GLU A 91 -9.04 -8.86 29.40
N LEU A 92 -9.66 -7.85 28.79
CA LEU A 92 -9.75 -7.76 27.33
C LEU A 92 -8.36 -7.71 26.70
N SER A 93 -7.44 -6.95 27.28
CA SER A 93 -6.07 -6.86 26.77
C SER A 93 -5.37 -8.22 26.76
N LEU A 94 -5.53 -9.00 27.82
CA LEU A 94 -5.01 -10.37 27.90
C LEU A 94 -5.65 -11.28 26.85
N LYS A 95 -6.97 -11.20 26.66
CA LYS A 95 -7.68 -11.96 25.61
C LYS A 95 -7.13 -11.65 24.21
N LEU A 96 -7.00 -10.37 23.87
CA LEU A 96 -6.48 -9.93 22.57
C LEU A 96 -5.01 -10.35 22.36
N GLN A 97 -4.20 -10.28 23.42
CA GLN A 97 -2.82 -10.76 23.37
C GLN A 97 -2.76 -12.26 23.06
N LEU A 98 -3.54 -13.10 23.75
CA LEU A 98 -3.57 -14.54 23.52
C LEU A 98 -4.06 -14.91 22.11
N LEU A 99 -5.07 -14.19 21.60
CA LEU A 99 -5.53 -14.35 20.22
C LEU A 99 -4.39 -14.03 19.24
N LYS A 100 -3.71 -12.90 19.43
CA LYS A 100 -2.59 -12.51 18.58
C LYS A 100 -1.45 -13.54 18.62
N GLU A 101 -1.09 -14.03 19.80
CA GLU A 101 -0.05 -15.06 19.96
C GLU A 101 -0.41 -16.36 19.23
N LYS A 102 -1.70 -16.73 19.21
CA LYS A 102 -2.20 -17.92 18.47
C LYS A 102 -2.18 -17.73 16.96
N PHE A 103 -2.70 -16.61 16.45
CA PHE A 103 -3.02 -16.46 15.03
C PHE A 103 -1.94 -15.72 14.21
N PHE A 104 -1.19 -14.80 14.82
CA PHE A 104 -0.15 -14.04 14.10
C PHE A 104 0.93 -14.94 13.47
N PRO A 105 1.43 -16.01 14.14
CA PRO A 105 2.37 -16.93 13.50
C PRO A 105 1.78 -17.65 12.28
N VAL A 106 0.47 -17.92 12.29
CA VAL A 106 -0.24 -18.58 11.18
C VAL A 106 -0.36 -17.65 9.97
N GLU A 107 -0.71 -16.39 10.20
CA GLU A 107 -0.82 -15.36 9.14
C GLU A 107 0.48 -15.27 8.33
N PHE A 108 1.63 -15.23 9.01
CA PHE A 108 2.94 -15.03 8.40
C PHE A 108 3.70 -16.33 8.08
N ASP A 109 3.14 -17.52 8.32
CA ASP A 109 3.85 -18.78 8.03
C ASP A 109 4.03 -18.97 6.51
N PRO A 110 5.26 -18.99 5.97
CA PRO A 110 5.49 -19.20 4.54
C PRO A 110 5.22 -20.64 4.08
N LYS A 111 5.05 -21.60 5.00
CA LYS A 111 4.79 -23.01 4.68
C LYS A 111 3.31 -23.31 4.47
N LEU A 112 2.42 -22.44 4.95
CA LEU A 112 0.98 -22.60 4.79
C LEU A 112 0.50 -21.91 3.52
N THR A 113 -0.37 -22.57 2.77
CA THR A 113 -1.06 -21.97 1.63
C THR A 113 -2.08 -20.94 2.09
N LEU A 114 -2.51 -20.06 1.17
CA LEU A 114 -3.58 -19.10 1.47
C LEU A 114 -4.85 -19.81 1.95
N GLU A 115 -5.27 -20.86 1.26
CA GLU A 115 -6.46 -21.66 1.60
C GLU A 115 -6.38 -22.26 3.01
N GLN A 116 -5.18 -22.69 3.43
CA GLN A 116 -4.97 -23.20 4.78
C GLN A 116 -5.06 -22.10 5.85
N LYS A 117 -4.69 -20.86 5.52
CA LYS A 117 -4.71 -19.72 6.46
C LYS A 117 -6.09 -19.11 6.63
N VAL A 118 -6.90 -19.07 5.56
CA VAL A 118 -8.24 -18.43 5.54
C VAL A 118 -9.09 -18.77 6.77
N PRO A 119 -9.34 -20.05 7.13
CA PRO A 119 -10.20 -20.37 8.26
C PRO A 119 -9.66 -19.85 9.61
N PHE A 120 -8.33 -19.78 9.77
CA PHE A 120 -7.72 -19.21 10.98
C PHE A 120 -7.89 -17.70 11.05
N MET A 121 -7.79 -17.00 9.91
CA MET A 121 -7.99 -15.55 9.87
C MET A 121 -9.46 -15.18 10.11
N GLU A 122 -10.40 -15.98 9.62
CA GLU A 122 -11.82 -15.84 9.92
C GLU A 122 -12.10 -16.06 11.41
N GLU A 123 -11.56 -17.14 12.00
CA GLU A 123 -11.69 -17.40 13.45
C GLU A 123 -11.11 -16.24 14.27
N TRP A 124 -9.94 -15.73 13.88
CA TRP A 124 -9.30 -14.61 14.56
C TRP A 124 -10.14 -13.34 14.48
N GLN A 125 -10.66 -13.01 13.30
CA GLN A 125 -11.50 -11.84 13.11
C GLN A 125 -12.76 -11.92 13.98
N VAL A 126 -13.48 -13.04 13.96
CA VAL A 126 -14.69 -13.23 14.77
C VAL A 126 -14.35 -13.15 16.26
N SER A 127 -13.30 -13.84 16.71
CA SER A 127 -12.92 -13.90 18.13
C SER A 127 -12.47 -12.55 18.70
N SER A 128 -11.86 -11.71 17.86
CA SER A 128 -11.37 -10.38 18.27
C SER A 128 -12.48 -9.34 18.37
N HIS A 129 -13.63 -9.57 17.72
CA HIS A 129 -14.76 -8.65 17.64
C HIS A 129 -16.03 -9.18 18.33
N SER A 130 -15.90 -10.23 19.15
CA SER A 130 -16.96 -10.81 19.99
C SER A 130 -16.68 -10.56 21.46
#